data_AF-A0A914DBZ2-F1
#
_entry.id   AF-A0A914DBZ2-F1
#
_cell.length_a   1.000
_cell.length_b   1.000
_cell.length_c   1.000
_cell.angle_alpha   90.00
_cell.angle_beta   90.00
_cell.angle_gamma   90.00
#
_symmetry.space_group_name_H-M   'P 1'
#
loop_
_entity.id
_entity.type
_entity.pdbx_description
1 polymer ?
#
loop_
_entity_poly.entity_id
_entity_poly.type
_entity_poly.pdbx_seq_one_letter_code
_entity_poly.pdbx_strand_id
1 'polypeptide(L)'
;KFVEEDLTGRPVSEFNLMVLEQLNVTVHAIKIANLEFPEVNYEKLSRDTIKLSTCGGHLELRGLYRSVYNTIREGQFKAIVTGFETNLKIKITRTLDGKLKLQDKVCSSSIVRVEIELQPNLIDDVSEEIRIHLIDMLNTKICNYVGEYIDKIDQKLANILKISSIQLESKENKIQFDGKMLNDVMLEGEYFDLALAGEFLRSNKRAPFQPEIIV
;
A
#
# COMPACT_ATOMS: atom_id res chain seq x y z
N LYS A 1 -12.59 3.00 -2.85
CA LYS A 1 -13.47 1.87 -2.47
C LYS A 1 -12.72 0.65 -1.96
N PHE A 2 -12.00 -0.15 -2.78
CA PHE A 2 -11.35 -1.39 -2.28
C PHE A 2 -10.41 -1.15 -1.08
N VAL A 3 -9.60 -0.09 -1.13
CA VAL A 3 -8.66 0.25 -0.05
C VAL A 3 -9.38 0.78 1.20
N GLU A 4 -10.48 1.51 1.03
CA GLU A 4 -11.26 2.08 2.14
C GLU A 4 -11.98 0.97 2.92
N GLU A 5 -12.58 0.03 2.20
CA GLU A 5 -13.26 -1.14 2.77
C GLU A 5 -12.29 -2.09 3.50
N ASP A 6 -11.05 -2.27 2.99
CA ASP A 6 -10.04 -3.14 3.61
C ASP A 6 -9.43 -2.53 4.90
N LEU A 7 -9.47 -1.20 5.03
CA LEU A 7 -8.88 -0.48 6.18
C LEU A 7 -9.88 -0.11 7.26
N THR A 8 -11.14 0.13 6.92
CA THR A 8 -12.16 0.52 7.89
C THR A 8 -12.38 -0.61 8.90
N GLY A 9 -12.34 -0.27 10.19
CA GLY A 9 -12.44 -1.21 11.30
C GLY A 9 -11.12 -1.92 11.66
N ARG A 10 -10.04 -1.73 10.87
CA ARG A 10 -8.74 -2.35 11.17
C ARG A 10 -8.14 -1.75 12.46
N PRO A 11 -7.56 -2.59 13.34
CA PRO A 11 -6.91 -2.10 14.55
C PRO A 11 -5.62 -1.33 14.21
N VAL A 12 -5.38 -0.27 14.98
CA VAL A 12 -4.12 0.49 15.02
C VAL A 12 -3.36 0.08 16.28
N SER A 13 -2.04 0.28 16.29
CA SER A 13 -1.22 -0.07 17.45
C SER A 13 -1.62 0.78 18.67
N GLU A 14 -1.71 0.12 19.81
CA GLU A 14 -1.77 0.79 21.11
C GLU A 14 -0.40 1.37 21.49
N PHE A 15 -0.41 2.36 22.36
CA PHE A 15 0.81 2.99 22.85
C PHE A 15 0.64 3.53 24.27
N ASN A 16 1.77 3.72 24.94
CA ASN A 16 1.86 4.25 26.30
C ASN A 16 2.79 5.45 26.31
N LEU A 17 2.40 6.51 27.00
CA LEU A 17 3.14 7.76 27.12
C LEU A 17 3.33 8.10 28.59
N MET A 18 4.49 8.66 28.91
CA MET A 18 4.73 9.29 30.20
C MET A 18 4.73 10.80 30.00
N VAL A 19 3.70 11.46 30.53
CA VAL A 19 3.47 12.90 30.40
C VAL A 19 3.86 13.56 31.73
N LEU A 20 4.61 14.67 31.67
CA LEU A 20 5.09 15.42 32.85
C LEU A 20 5.81 14.54 33.88
N GLU A 21 6.55 13.52 33.42
CA GLU A 21 7.35 12.56 34.23
C GLU A 21 6.56 11.73 35.26
N GLN A 22 5.24 11.84 35.30
CA GLN A 22 4.43 11.28 36.37
C GLN A 22 3.08 10.70 35.92
N LEU A 23 2.50 11.20 34.83
CA LEU A 23 1.21 10.76 34.33
C LEU A 23 1.42 9.70 33.23
N ASN A 24 1.08 8.45 33.52
CA ASN A 24 1.09 7.39 32.52
C ASN A 24 -0.22 7.39 31.75
N VAL A 25 -0.17 7.53 30.42
CA VAL A 25 -1.34 7.54 29.54
C VAL A 25 -1.22 6.41 28.52
N THR A 26 -2.17 5.49 28.56
CA THR A 26 -2.32 4.39 27.62
C THR A 26 -3.45 4.70 26.65
N VAL A 27 -3.18 4.70 25.35
CA VAL A 27 -4.22 4.74 24.31
C VAL A 27 -4.29 3.38 23.64
N HIS A 28 -5.47 2.77 23.65
CA HIS A 28 -5.66 1.37 23.28
C HIS A 28 -6.98 1.15 22.57
N ALA A 29 -7.17 -0.08 22.06
CA ALA A 29 -8.33 -0.46 21.24
C ALA A 29 -8.60 0.51 20.07
N ILE A 30 -7.53 1.09 19.53
CA ILE A 30 -7.60 2.09 18.46
C ILE A 30 -8.03 1.39 17.16
N LYS A 31 -9.01 1.97 16.46
CA LYS A 31 -9.52 1.47 15.18
C LYS A 31 -9.73 2.62 14.21
N ILE A 32 -9.58 2.31 12.93
CA ILE A 32 -9.99 3.20 11.84
C ILE A 32 -11.51 3.21 11.77
N ALA A 33 -12.12 4.33 12.17
CA ALA A 33 -13.58 4.50 12.17
C ALA A 33 -14.10 4.96 10.81
N ASN A 34 -13.38 5.87 10.17
CA ASN A 34 -13.67 6.35 8.82
C ASN A 34 -12.35 6.64 8.08
N LEU A 35 -12.35 6.42 6.76
CA LEU A 35 -11.23 6.71 5.89
C LEU A 35 -11.76 7.23 4.56
N GLU A 36 -11.36 8.44 4.21
CA GLU A 36 -11.54 9.00 2.87
C GLU A 36 -10.18 8.96 2.19
N PHE A 37 -10.09 8.13 1.15
CA PHE A 37 -8.81 7.93 0.49
C PHE A 37 -8.46 9.14 -0.37
N PRO A 38 -7.20 9.65 -0.30
CA PRO A 38 -6.75 10.78 -1.09
C PRO A 38 -6.79 10.52 -2.58
N GLU A 39 -6.81 11.60 -3.36
CA GLU A 39 -6.57 11.52 -4.80
C GLU A 39 -5.16 10.97 -5.06
N VAL A 40 -5.05 10.09 -6.06
CA VAL A 40 -3.78 9.48 -6.46
C VAL A 40 -3.30 10.12 -7.75
N ASN A 41 -2.11 10.70 -7.71
CA ASN A 41 -1.40 11.20 -8.86
C ASN A 41 -0.31 10.21 -9.27
N TYR A 42 -0.09 10.12 -10.57
CA TYR A 42 0.92 9.28 -11.19
C TYR A 42 1.91 10.16 -11.93
N GLU A 43 3.19 9.88 -11.74
CA GLU A 43 4.29 10.54 -12.45
C GLU A 43 5.32 9.51 -12.88
N LYS A 44 5.72 9.58 -14.15
CA LYS A 44 6.85 8.82 -14.67
C LYS A 44 8.16 9.53 -14.33
N LEU A 45 9.06 8.86 -13.61
CA LEU A 45 10.37 9.42 -13.27
C LEU A 45 11.48 9.01 -14.25
N SER A 46 11.39 7.80 -14.82
CA SER A 46 12.37 7.27 -15.76
C SER A 46 11.71 6.25 -16.71
N ARG A 47 12.51 5.48 -17.45
CA ARG A 47 12.04 4.40 -18.34
C ARG A 47 11.43 3.21 -17.58
N ASP A 48 11.75 3.04 -16.30
CA ASP A 48 11.38 1.88 -15.51
C ASP A 48 10.86 2.24 -14.11
N THR A 49 10.81 3.54 -13.79
CA THR A 49 10.47 4.00 -12.44
C THR A 49 9.29 4.95 -12.48
N ILE A 50 8.32 4.66 -11.61
CA ILE A 50 7.11 5.47 -11.42
C ILE A 50 7.09 6.05 -10.01
N LYS A 51 6.37 7.15 -9.86
CA LYS A 51 6.02 7.75 -8.58
C LYS A 51 4.50 7.85 -8.50
N LEU A 52 3.98 7.34 -7.40
CA LEU A 52 2.59 7.51 -7.00
C LEU A 52 2.59 8.48 -5.82
N SER A 53 1.88 9.60 -5.96
CA SER A 53 1.70 10.57 -4.87
C SER A 53 0.24 10.68 -4.51
N THR A 54 -0.05 10.87 -3.24
CA THR A 54 -1.42 11.10 -2.77
C THR A 54 -1.50 12.40 -1.99
N CYS A 55 -2.62 13.11 -2.13
CA CYS A 55 -2.86 14.39 -1.46
C CYS A 55 -4.28 14.48 -0.92
N GLY A 56 -4.43 15.07 0.27
CA GLY A 56 -5.74 15.42 0.83
C GLY A 56 -6.48 14.29 1.57
N GLY A 57 -5.77 13.29 2.09
CA GLY A 57 -6.42 12.16 2.76
C GLY A 57 -7.06 12.54 4.10
N HIS A 58 -8.15 11.89 4.47
CA HIS A 58 -8.83 12.07 5.76
C HIS A 58 -9.02 10.73 6.49
N LEU A 59 -8.71 10.70 7.78
CA LEU A 59 -8.77 9.49 8.60
C LEU A 59 -9.33 9.83 9.99
N GLU A 60 -10.38 9.13 10.39
CA GLU A 60 -10.90 9.18 11.76
C GLU A 60 -10.50 7.92 12.53
N LEU A 61 -9.84 8.11 13.66
CA LEU A 61 -9.48 7.05 14.61
C LEU A 61 -10.35 7.16 15.85
N ARG A 62 -10.80 6.01 16.35
CA ARG A 62 -11.51 5.90 17.62
C ARG A 62 -10.87 4.83 18.49
N GLY A 63 -10.87 5.05 19.79
CA GLY A 63 -10.32 4.10 20.76
C GLY A 63 -10.70 4.48 22.18
N LEU A 64 -9.94 3.94 23.12
CA LEU A 64 -10.08 4.22 24.54
C LEU A 64 -8.74 4.74 25.07
N TYR A 65 -8.80 5.56 26.10
CA TYR A 65 -7.62 5.95 26.86
C TYR A 65 -7.77 5.59 28.34
N ARG A 66 -6.64 5.37 28.98
CA ARG A 66 -6.51 5.19 30.42
C ARG A 66 -5.33 6.01 30.90
N SER A 67 -5.56 6.88 31.88
CA SER A 67 -4.51 7.68 32.52
C SER A 67 -4.35 7.28 33.98
N VAL A 68 -3.11 7.07 34.42
CA VAL A 68 -2.75 6.66 35.77
C VAL A 68 -1.74 7.63 36.34
N TYR A 69 -2.12 8.26 37.44
CA TYR A 69 -1.23 8.99 38.34
C TYR A 69 -1.52 8.47 39.76
N ASN A 70 -2.13 9.28 40.62
CA ASN A 70 -2.68 8.86 41.92
C ASN A 70 -4.09 8.25 41.83
N THR A 71 -4.81 8.56 40.75
CA THR A 71 -6.13 8.00 40.43
C THR A 71 -6.12 7.45 39.01
N ILE A 72 -7.05 6.55 38.73
CA ILE A 72 -7.26 6.01 37.39
C ILE A 72 -8.41 6.81 36.76
N ARG A 73 -8.19 7.34 35.56
CA ARG A 73 -9.25 7.89 34.71
C ARG A 73 -9.25 7.16 33.39
N GLU A 74 -10.44 6.87 32.89
CA GLU A 74 -10.66 6.16 31.64
C GLU A 74 -11.71 6.88 30.83
N GLY A 75 -11.62 6.75 29.51
CA GLY A 75 -12.53 7.44 28.62
C GLY A 75 -12.33 7.09 27.15
N GLN A 76 -13.02 7.84 26.31
CA GLN A 76 -12.99 7.69 24.86
C GLN A 76 -11.90 8.56 24.26
N PHE A 77 -11.26 8.02 23.22
CA PHE A 77 -10.28 8.70 22.40
C PHE A 77 -10.83 8.80 20.98
N LYS A 78 -10.73 10.00 20.41
CA LYS A 78 -10.97 10.24 18.99
C LYS A 78 -9.83 11.09 18.43
N ALA A 79 -9.35 10.72 17.25
CA ALA A 79 -8.40 11.53 16.50
C ALA A 79 -8.88 11.74 15.07
N ILE A 80 -8.82 12.99 14.62
CA ILE A 80 -9.15 13.38 13.25
C ILE A 80 -7.85 13.75 12.56
N VAL A 81 -7.47 12.97 11.57
CA VAL A 81 -6.26 13.15 10.77
C VAL A 81 -6.67 13.73 9.43
N THR A 82 -6.10 14.87 9.06
CA THR A 82 -6.42 15.61 7.83
C THR A 82 -5.17 15.91 7.05
N GLY A 83 -5.28 15.79 5.73
CA GLY A 83 -4.16 16.01 4.81
C GLY A 83 -3.04 15.00 5.03
N PHE A 84 -3.37 13.72 5.15
CA PHE A 84 -2.31 12.71 5.04
C PHE A 84 -1.95 12.52 3.56
N GLU A 85 -0.65 12.44 3.31
CA GLU A 85 -0.06 12.37 1.98
C GLU A 85 0.96 11.24 1.96
N THR A 86 1.07 10.57 0.82
CA THR A 86 2.04 9.49 0.63
C THR A 86 2.74 9.66 -0.69
N ASN A 87 4.07 9.50 -0.70
CA ASN A 87 4.86 9.41 -1.92
C ASN A 87 5.50 8.03 -1.99
N LEU A 88 5.22 7.32 -3.07
CA LEU A 88 5.68 5.97 -3.29
C LEU A 88 6.41 5.91 -4.62
N LYS A 89 7.71 5.62 -4.57
CA LYS A 89 8.53 5.37 -5.75
C LYS A 89 8.69 3.86 -5.92
N ILE A 90 8.45 3.38 -7.14
CA ILE A 90 8.55 1.96 -7.49
C ILE A 90 9.33 1.83 -8.78
N LYS A 91 10.32 0.93 -8.78
CA LYS A 91 11.00 0.48 -9.98
C LYS A 91 10.34 -0.79 -10.49
N ILE A 92 10.11 -0.87 -11.79
CA ILE A 92 9.43 -1.98 -12.45
C ILE A 92 10.46 -2.70 -13.29
N THR A 93 10.67 -3.98 -13.01
CA THR A 93 11.71 -4.79 -13.65
C THR A 93 11.16 -6.11 -14.14
N ARG A 94 11.96 -6.79 -14.96
CA ARG A 94 11.72 -8.16 -15.38
C ARG A 94 12.61 -9.12 -14.59
N THR A 95 12.06 -10.24 -14.17
CA THR A 95 12.83 -11.34 -13.61
C THR A 95 13.49 -12.18 -14.71
N LEU A 96 14.49 -12.99 -14.34
CA LEU A 96 15.16 -13.90 -15.30
C LEU A 96 14.19 -14.91 -15.95
N ASP A 97 13.12 -15.29 -15.24
CA ASP A 97 12.08 -16.18 -15.76
C ASP A 97 10.99 -15.47 -16.58
N GLY A 98 11.17 -14.17 -16.86
CA GLY A 98 10.31 -13.38 -17.74
C GLY A 98 9.02 -12.89 -17.09
N LYS A 99 8.98 -12.74 -15.77
CA LYS A 99 7.84 -12.16 -15.05
C LYS A 99 8.09 -10.69 -14.73
N LEU A 100 7.01 -9.95 -14.57
CA LEU A 100 7.07 -8.58 -14.06
C LEU A 100 7.28 -8.58 -12.55
N LYS A 101 8.10 -7.64 -12.07
CA LYS A 101 8.41 -7.48 -10.66
C LYS A 101 8.49 -6.00 -10.27
N LEU A 102 7.95 -5.68 -9.10
CA LEU A 102 8.05 -4.37 -8.48
C LEU A 102 9.20 -4.38 -7.47
N GLN A 103 10.20 -3.54 -7.67
CA GLN A 103 11.42 -3.43 -6.87
C GLN A 103 11.67 -1.99 -6.39
N ASP A 104 12.68 -1.82 -5.53
CA ASP A 104 13.15 -0.52 -5.03
C ASP A 104 12.02 0.38 -4.52
N LYS A 105 11.11 -0.23 -3.75
CA LYS A 105 9.92 0.40 -3.18
C LYS A 105 10.35 1.38 -2.08
N VAL A 106 10.27 2.67 -2.35
CA VAL A 106 10.57 3.72 -1.37
C VAL A 106 9.29 4.48 -1.07
N CYS A 107 8.85 4.44 0.19
CA CYS A 107 7.67 5.15 0.66
C CYS A 107 8.07 6.26 1.62
N SER A 108 7.47 7.42 1.47
CA SER A 108 7.41 8.46 2.49
C SER A 108 5.97 8.89 2.70
N SER A 109 5.66 9.31 3.92
CA SER A 109 4.35 9.80 4.32
C SER A 109 4.50 11.06 5.15
N SER A 110 3.49 11.92 5.05
CA SER A 110 3.39 13.14 5.85
C SER A 110 1.95 13.37 6.24
N ILE A 111 1.76 13.95 7.41
CA ILE A 111 0.45 14.27 7.96
C ILE A 111 0.44 15.76 8.26
N VAL A 112 -0.48 16.49 7.63
CA VAL A 112 -0.59 17.94 7.81
C VAL A 112 -1.15 18.28 9.18
N ARG A 113 -2.25 17.64 9.61
CA ARG A 113 -2.91 18.00 10.86
C ARG A 113 -3.57 16.79 11.52
N VAL A 114 -3.46 16.77 12.85
CA VAL A 114 -4.11 15.82 13.73
C VAL A 114 -4.80 16.58 14.86
N GLU A 115 -6.10 16.36 15.03
CA GLU A 115 -6.89 16.88 16.15
C GLU A 115 -7.20 15.73 17.09
N ILE A 116 -7.00 15.94 18.40
CA ILE A 116 -7.22 14.93 19.44
C ILE A 116 -8.40 15.37 20.31
N GLU A 117 -9.35 14.46 20.52
CA GLU A 117 -10.48 14.62 21.41
C GLU A 117 -10.45 13.48 22.45
N LEU A 118 -10.39 13.84 23.73
CA LEU A 118 -10.46 12.91 24.85
C LEU A 118 -11.73 13.17 25.64
N GLN A 119 -12.49 12.13 25.97
CA GLN A 119 -13.71 12.28 26.76
C GLN A 119 -13.70 11.31 27.95
N PRO A 120 -13.59 11.78 29.21
CA PRO A 120 -13.49 13.19 29.62
C PRO A 120 -12.17 13.87 29.22
N ASN A 121 -12.18 15.20 29.12
CA ASN A 121 -10.97 15.95 28.77
C ASN A 121 -9.87 15.75 29.83
N LEU A 122 -8.63 15.57 29.36
CA LEU A 122 -7.42 15.68 30.17
C LEU A 122 -6.76 17.05 29.95
N ILE A 123 -5.66 17.29 30.64
CA ILE A 123 -4.85 18.51 30.44
C ILE A 123 -4.29 18.56 29.02
N ASP A 124 -4.12 19.76 28.47
CA ASP A 124 -3.76 19.96 27.06
C ASP A 124 -2.42 19.31 26.69
N ASP A 125 -1.46 19.27 27.61
CA ASP A 125 -0.15 18.61 27.43
C ASP A 125 -0.31 17.12 27.05
N VAL A 126 -1.33 16.44 27.58
CA VAL A 126 -1.58 15.03 27.24
C VAL A 126 -2.06 14.89 25.80
N SER A 127 -2.97 15.76 25.37
CA SER A 127 -3.49 15.75 23.99
C SER A 127 -2.37 16.03 22.99
N GLU A 128 -1.45 16.94 23.33
CA GLU A 128 -0.30 17.29 22.48
C GLU A 128 0.72 16.15 22.38
N GLU A 129 1.07 15.51 23.50
CA GLU A 129 1.96 14.34 23.49
C GLU A 129 1.36 13.16 22.70
N ILE A 130 0.05 12.92 22.86
CA ILE A 130 -0.68 11.93 22.06
C ILE A 130 -0.60 12.30 20.57
N ARG A 131 -0.80 13.57 20.23
CA ARG A 131 -0.77 14.06 18.84
C ARG A 131 0.59 13.81 18.19
N ILE A 132 1.67 14.18 18.86
CA ILE A 132 3.05 14.01 18.37
C ILE A 132 3.35 12.52 18.14
N HIS A 133 3.07 11.68 19.13
CA HIS A 133 3.31 10.25 19.03
C HIS A 133 2.45 9.59 17.94
N LEU A 134 1.18 10.00 17.82
CA LEU A 134 0.27 9.49 16.82
C LEU A 134 0.74 9.83 15.39
N ILE A 135 1.29 11.03 15.16
CA ILE A 135 1.84 11.42 13.86
C ILE A 135 3.01 10.51 13.47
N ASP A 136 3.97 10.31 14.37
CA ASP A 136 5.15 9.47 14.10
C ASP A 136 4.76 8.01 13.82
N MET A 137 3.88 7.47 14.66
CA MET A 137 3.35 6.12 14.49
C MET A 137 2.60 5.97 13.16
N LEU A 138 1.72 6.92 12.82
CA LEU A 138 0.91 6.85 11.61
C LEU A 138 1.76 6.98 10.35
N ASN A 139 2.76 7.86 10.32
CA ASN A 139 3.67 7.97 9.18
C ASN A 139 4.32 6.61 8.86
N THR A 140 4.83 5.93 9.88
CA THR A 140 5.42 4.59 9.73
C THR A 140 4.37 3.55 9.31
N LYS A 141 3.21 3.53 9.95
CA LYS A 141 2.12 2.57 9.67
C LYS A 141 1.58 2.69 8.26
N ILE A 142 1.39 3.91 7.76
CA ILE A 142 0.90 4.18 6.41
C ILE A 142 1.84 3.54 5.38
N CYS A 143 3.14 3.77 5.50
CA CYS A 143 4.10 3.19 4.57
C CYS A 143 4.18 1.66 4.66
N ASN A 144 4.05 1.08 5.85
CA ASN A 144 3.96 -0.38 6.00
C ASN A 144 2.72 -0.94 5.28
N TYR A 145 1.56 -0.31 5.45
CA TYR A 145 0.34 -0.74 4.78
C TYR A 145 0.43 -0.61 3.25
N VAL A 146 0.96 0.50 2.76
CA VAL A 146 1.23 0.70 1.33
C VAL A 146 2.17 -0.39 0.82
N GLY A 147 3.24 -0.71 1.56
CA GLY A 147 4.16 -1.81 1.24
C GLY A 147 3.46 -3.16 1.12
N GLU A 148 2.67 -3.56 2.12
CA GLU A 148 1.87 -4.80 2.10
C GLU A 148 0.96 -4.87 0.87
N TYR A 149 0.33 -3.74 0.51
CA TYR A 149 -0.56 -3.67 -0.64
C TYR A 149 0.19 -3.82 -1.98
N ILE A 150 1.35 -3.17 -2.11
CA ILE A 150 2.20 -3.32 -3.30
C ILE A 150 2.74 -4.75 -3.41
N ASP A 151 3.05 -5.42 -2.30
CA ASP A 151 3.44 -6.83 -2.33
C ASP A 151 2.31 -7.73 -2.83
N LYS A 152 1.06 -7.47 -2.42
CA LYS A 152 -0.12 -8.18 -2.99
C LYS A 152 -0.26 -7.93 -4.50
N ILE A 153 -0.01 -6.70 -4.96
CA ILE A 153 -0.03 -6.37 -6.39
C ILE A 153 1.09 -7.10 -7.13
N ASP A 154 2.31 -7.07 -6.61
CA ASP A 154 3.47 -7.74 -7.20
C ASP A 154 3.22 -9.24 -7.38
N GLN A 155 2.65 -9.90 -6.36
CA GLN A 155 2.26 -11.31 -6.43
C GLN A 155 1.17 -11.58 -7.50
N LYS A 156 0.23 -10.66 -7.68
CA LYS A 156 -0.78 -10.78 -8.74
C LYS A 156 -0.15 -10.59 -10.12
N LEU A 157 0.71 -9.59 -10.29
CA LEU A 157 1.39 -9.31 -11.57
C LEU A 157 2.29 -10.47 -12.01
N ALA A 158 3.04 -11.06 -11.07
CA ALA A 158 3.85 -12.25 -11.32
C ALA A 158 3.04 -13.47 -11.79
N ASN A 159 1.74 -13.51 -11.48
CA ASN A 159 0.83 -14.57 -11.90
C ASN A 159 0.16 -14.34 -13.26
N ILE A 160 0.10 -13.08 -13.74
CA ILE A 160 -0.53 -12.74 -15.01
C ILE A 160 0.40 -13.08 -16.18
N LEU A 161 1.70 -12.77 -16.06
CA LEU A 161 2.68 -12.89 -17.15
C LEU A 161 3.50 -14.18 -17.03
N LYS A 162 2.81 -15.33 -17.11
CA LYS A 162 3.42 -16.66 -17.05
C LYS A 162 2.93 -17.56 -18.18
N ILE A 163 3.64 -18.67 -18.39
CA ILE A 163 3.14 -19.75 -19.25
C ILE A 163 1.85 -20.29 -18.63
N SER A 164 0.75 -20.22 -19.38
CA SER A 164 -0.56 -20.68 -18.95
C SER A 164 -1.03 -21.84 -19.83
N SER A 165 -1.63 -22.86 -19.22
CA SER A 165 -2.23 -23.98 -19.97
C SER A 165 -3.62 -23.61 -20.44
N ILE A 166 -3.89 -23.78 -21.72
CA ILE A 166 -5.22 -23.63 -22.31
C ILE A 166 -5.80 -25.03 -22.46
N GLN A 167 -6.86 -25.31 -21.71
CA GLN A 167 -7.63 -26.53 -21.90
C GLN A 167 -8.62 -26.29 -23.03
N LEU A 168 -8.38 -26.92 -24.18
CA LEU A 168 -9.39 -27.05 -25.23
C LEU A 168 -10.24 -28.29 -24.91
N GLU A 169 -11.52 -28.27 -25.27
CA GLU A 169 -12.51 -29.33 -24.97
C GLU A 169 -12.11 -30.72 -25.50
N SER A 170 -11.08 -30.81 -26.35
CA SER A 170 -10.51 -32.07 -26.83
C SER A 170 -9.44 -32.63 -25.89
N LYS A 171 -9.72 -33.80 -25.33
CA LYS A 171 -8.99 -34.45 -24.22
C LYS A 171 -7.53 -34.84 -24.48
N GLU A 172 -6.95 -34.63 -25.66
CA GLU A 172 -5.63 -35.18 -26.00
C GLU A 172 -4.53 -34.15 -26.32
N ASN A 173 -4.79 -32.84 -26.32
CA ASN A 173 -3.74 -31.86 -26.63
C ASN A 173 -3.78 -30.63 -25.72
N LYS A 174 -2.93 -30.64 -24.68
CA LYS A 174 -2.68 -29.45 -23.85
C LYS A 174 -1.85 -28.45 -24.66
N ILE A 175 -2.49 -27.36 -25.08
CA ILE A 175 -1.80 -26.19 -25.61
C ILE A 175 -1.42 -25.30 -24.43
N GLN A 176 -0.24 -24.69 -24.49
CA GLN A 176 0.19 -23.67 -23.53
C GLN A 176 0.38 -22.35 -24.27
N PHE A 177 0.15 -21.23 -23.59
CA PHE A 177 0.46 -19.90 -24.09
C PHE A 177 1.61 -19.32 -23.27
N ASP A 178 2.68 -18.91 -23.94
CA ASP A 178 3.83 -18.26 -23.33
C ASP A 178 3.61 -16.74 -23.28
N GLY A 179 3.09 -16.27 -22.14
CA GLY A 179 2.91 -14.85 -21.85
C GLY A 179 4.10 -14.22 -21.13
N LYS A 180 5.29 -14.85 -21.13
CA LYS A 180 6.47 -14.28 -20.49
C LYS A 180 6.94 -13.02 -21.22
N MET A 181 7.52 -12.10 -20.45
CA MET A 181 8.18 -10.91 -20.98
C MET A 181 9.52 -11.26 -21.64
N LEU A 182 9.75 -10.69 -22.82
CA LEU A 182 10.99 -10.79 -23.59
C LEU A 182 12.02 -9.76 -23.13
N ASN A 183 11.56 -8.52 -22.95
CA ASN A 183 12.39 -7.36 -22.61
C ASN A 183 11.92 -6.73 -21.29
N ASP A 184 12.78 -5.89 -20.72
CA ASP A 184 12.40 -5.07 -19.58
C ASP A 184 11.26 -4.11 -19.94
N VAL A 185 10.51 -3.69 -18.91
CA VAL A 185 9.42 -2.74 -19.08
C VAL A 185 9.95 -1.43 -19.64
N MET A 186 9.21 -0.86 -20.59
CA MET A 186 9.49 0.48 -21.10
C MET A 186 8.29 1.39 -20.83
N LEU A 187 8.54 2.42 -20.02
CA LEU A 187 7.65 3.55 -19.87
C LEU A 187 7.99 4.55 -20.99
N GLU A 188 7.08 4.78 -21.93
CA GLU A 188 7.23 5.75 -23.03
C GLU A 188 6.01 6.67 -23.07
N GLY A 189 6.23 7.99 -22.97
CA GLY A 189 5.14 8.96 -22.78
C GLY A 189 4.21 8.55 -21.63
N GLU A 190 2.92 8.44 -21.95
CA GLU A 190 1.81 8.03 -21.07
C GLU A 190 1.53 6.51 -21.12
N TYR A 191 2.37 5.73 -21.80
CA TYR A 191 2.13 4.31 -22.05
C TYR A 191 3.08 3.41 -21.25
N PHE A 192 2.58 2.20 -21.01
CA PHE A 192 3.25 1.14 -20.30
C PHE A 192 3.46 -0.03 -21.25
N ASP A 193 4.66 -0.15 -21.83
CA ASP A 193 4.94 -1.15 -22.86
C ASP A 193 5.54 -2.42 -22.26
N LEU A 194 4.87 -3.53 -22.52
CA LEU A 194 5.25 -4.87 -22.12
C LEU A 194 5.45 -5.75 -23.35
N ALA A 195 6.71 -5.99 -23.72
CA ALA A 195 7.04 -6.93 -24.79
C ALA A 195 6.88 -8.37 -24.29
N LEU A 196 5.84 -9.06 -24.75
CA LEU A 196 5.54 -10.45 -24.41
C LEU A 196 6.00 -11.41 -25.52
N ALA A 197 6.31 -12.66 -25.16
CA ALA A 197 6.62 -13.70 -26.13
C ALA A 197 5.42 -13.97 -27.05
N GLY A 198 4.22 -14.16 -26.48
CA GLY A 198 2.98 -14.26 -27.24
C GLY A 198 2.84 -15.53 -28.08
N GLU A 199 3.53 -16.61 -27.69
CA GLU A 199 3.61 -17.84 -28.49
C GLU A 199 2.74 -18.96 -27.93
N PHE A 200 2.15 -19.78 -28.80
CA PHE A 200 1.53 -21.05 -28.39
C PHE A 200 2.57 -22.18 -28.44
N LEU A 201 2.61 -22.96 -27.37
CA LEU A 201 3.47 -24.13 -27.20
C LEU A 201 2.62 -25.40 -27.20
N ARG A 202 3.12 -26.45 -27.85
CA ARG A 202 2.54 -27.81 -27.76
C ARG A 202 3.66 -28.78 -27.42
N SER A 203 3.56 -29.46 -26.27
CA SER A 203 4.58 -30.41 -25.82
C SER A 203 6.01 -29.82 -25.81
N ASN A 204 6.14 -28.56 -25.34
CA ASN A 204 7.37 -27.75 -25.34
C ASN A 204 7.96 -27.42 -26.72
N LYS A 205 7.23 -27.66 -27.82
CA LYS A 205 7.62 -27.22 -29.17
C LYS A 205 6.90 -25.91 -29.52
N ARG A 206 7.66 -24.96 -30.05
CA ARG A 206 7.17 -23.67 -30.57
C ARG A 206 6.56 -23.85 -31.95
N ALA A 207 5.65 -22.95 -32.30
CA ALA A 207 5.13 -22.89 -33.66
C ALA A 207 6.25 -22.49 -34.64
N PRO A 208 6.29 -23.06 -35.86
CA PRO A 208 7.40 -22.86 -36.80
C PRO A 208 7.35 -21.52 -37.56
N PHE A 209 6.62 -20.53 -37.05
CA PHE A 209 6.51 -19.20 -37.64
C PHE A 209 6.91 -18.13 -36.63
N GLN A 210 7.55 -17.07 -37.10
CA GLN A 210 7.89 -15.90 -36.30
C GLN A 210 6.92 -14.77 -36.62
N PRO A 211 6.46 -13.99 -35.63
CA PRO A 211 5.70 -12.79 -35.91
C PRO A 211 6.55 -11.81 -36.72
N GLU A 212 5.96 -11.20 -37.75
CA GLU A 212 6.62 -10.17 -38.54
C GLU A 212 6.99 -8.99 -37.64
N ILE A 213 8.26 -8.60 -37.65
CA ILE A 213 8.72 -7.38 -37.00
C ILE A 213 8.32 -6.22 -37.92
N ILE A 214 7.20 -5.58 -37.62
CA ILE A 214 6.83 -4.32 -38.28
C ILE A 214 7.69 -3.23 -37.63
N VAL A 215 8.71 -2.77 -38.37
CA VAL A 215 9.61 -1.66 -38.00
C VAL A 215 8.95 -0.32 -38.34
#